data_AF-A0A699ZKC6-F1
#
_entry.id   AF-A0A699ZKC6-F1
#
_cell.length_a   1.000
_cell.length_b   1.000
_cell.length_c   1.000
_cell.angle_alpha   90.00
_cell.angle_beta   90.00
_cell.angle_gamma   90.00
#
_symmetry.space_group_name_H-M   'P 1'
#
loop_
_entity.id
_entity.type
_entity.pdbx_description
1 polymer ?
#
loop_
_entity_poly.entity_id
_entity_poly.type
_entity_poly.pdbx_seq_one_letter_code
_entity_poly.pdbx_strand_id
1 'polypeptide(L)'
;MAAGRSAAQLLAQAVEEVLMPVLAPGAIWKQDPGLYHATLFHASSHLKPVPAGSKEVLQEYAAIRAATSQLCPVAGVLERVVVTSTGVVVACWQAASAGTEPMALRKALAAALPNAPPPDAQMVKDTTMLHTTLARLLQPPAAVHGRDQPLDAGLVRRAVEAVSDRLCGLTTSFRCVA
;
A
#
# COMPACT_ATOMS: atom_id res chain seq x y z
N MET A 1 -0.19 -30.35 -3.15
CA MET A 1 0.01 -29.19 -4.05
C MET A 1 1.12 -28.35 -3.48
N ALA A 2 2.23 -28.15 -4.19
CA ALA A 2 3.30 -27.27 -3.72
C ALA A 2 2.71 -25.87 -3.52
N ALA A 3 2.84 -25.30 -2.32
CA ALA A 3 2.36 -23.97 -2.03
C ALA A 3 3.15 -22.97 -2.88
N GLY A 4 2.54 -22.50 -3.97
CA GLY A 4 3.08 -21.38 -4.74
C GLY A 4 3.28 -20.17 -3.82
N ARG A 5 4.36 -19.42 -4.03
CA ARG A 5 4.64 -18.20 -3.26
C ARG A 5 3.49 -17.20 -3.45
N SER A 6 3.06 -16.55 -2.38
CA SER A 6 2.03 -15.51 -2.43
C SER A 6 2.57 -14.24 -3.11
N ALA A 7 1.67 -13.37 -3.58
CA ALA A 7 2.07 -12.08 -4.16
C ALA A 7 2.93 -11.24 -3.19
N ALA A 8 2.61 -11.27 -1.88
CA ALA A 8 3.40 -10.60 -0.85
C ALA A 8 4.83 -11.17 -0.76
N GLN A 9 4.99 -12.50 -0.79
CA GLN A 9 6.30 -13.14 -0.76
C GLN A 9 7.12 -12.82 -2.02
N LEU A 10 6.49 -12.81 -3.19
CA LEU A 10 7.15 -12.46 -4.45
C LEU A 10 7.62 -11.00 -4.48
N LEU A 11 6.81 -10.07 -3.97
CA LEU A 11 7.18 -8.66 -3.84
C LEU A 11 8.36 -8.46 -2.90
N ALA A 12 8.29 -9.08 -1.71
CA ALA A 12 9.34 -8.98 -0.71
C ALA A 12 10.67 -9.50 -1.24
N GLN A 13 10.64 -10.68 -1.89
CA GLN A 13 11.81 -11.28 -2.52
C GLN A 13 12.36 -10.41 -3.65
N ALA A 14 11.51 -9.83 -4.50
CA ALA A 14 11.98 -8.96 -5.58
C ALA A 14 12.66 -7.69 -5.04
N VAL A 15 12.14 -7.11 -3.95
CA VAL A 15 12.80 -5.98 -3.26
C VAL A 15 14.17 -6.41 -2.72
N GLU A 16 14.27 -7.59 -2.11
CA GLU A 16 15.53 -8.13 -1.58
C GLU A 16 16.57 -8.43 -2.66
N GLU A 17 16.16 -9.02 -3.77
CA GLU A 17 17.07 -9.49 -4.81
C GLU A 17 17.45 -8.40 -5.83
N VAL A 18 16.59 -7.40 -6.04
CA VAL A 18 16.76 -6.39 -7.10
C VAL A 18 17.06 -5.02 -6.53
N LEU A 19 16.32 -4.56 -5.51
CA LEU A 19 16.49 -3.22 -4.98
C LEU A 19 17.59 -3.15 -3.91
N MET A 20 17.62 -4.08 -2.95
CA MET A 20 18.62 -4.01 -1.87
C MET A 20 20.09 -3.98 -2.35
N PRO A 21 20.51 -4.72 -3.40
CA PRO A 21 21.90 -4.71 -3.85
C PRO A 21 22.40 -3.36 -4.36
N VAL A 22 21.50 -2.45 -4.75
CA VAL A 22 21.86 -1.10 -5.21
C VAL A 22 21.89 -0.05 -4.09
N LEU A 23 21.63 -0.48 -2.85
CA LEU A 23 21.56 0.40 -1.68
C LEU A 23 22.74 0.15 -0.74
N ALA A 24 23.17 1.20 -0.04
CA ALA A 24 24.13 1.05 1.04
C ALA A 24 23.54 0.18 2.18
N PRO A 25 24.37 -0.55 2.94
CA PRO A 25 23.91 -1.29 4.11
C PRO A 25 23.13 -0.40 5.07
N GLY A 26 21.93 -0.85 5.46
CA GLY A 26 21.06 -0.10 6.38
C GLY A 26 20.30 1.08 5.75
N ALA A 27 20.37 1.31 4.44
CA ALA A 27 19.65 2.42 3.79
C ALA A 27 18.15 2.17 3.57
N ILE A 28 17.62 1.00 3.94
CA ILE A 28 16.24 0.59 3.70
C ILE A 28 15.64 -0.09 4.92
N TRP A 29 14.40 0.27 5.24
CA TRP A 29 13.53 -0.44 6.15
C TRP A 29 12.45 -1.17 5.35
N LYS A 30 12.37 -2.49 5.48
CA LYS A 30 11.37 -3.32 4.80
C LYS A 30 10.14 -3.48 5.67
N GLN A 31 8.97 -3.41 5.06
CA GLN A 31 7.73 -3.79 5.71
C GLN A 31 7.63 -5.32 5.78
N ASP A 32 7.03 -5.84 6.84
CA ASP A 32 6.72 -7.27 6.97
C ASP A 32 5.72 -7.69 5.88
N PRO A 33 6.04 -8.67 5.01
CA PRO A 33 5.11 -9.17 4.00
C PRO A 33 3.79 -9.71 4.57
N GLY A 34 3.78 -10.18 5.82
CA GLY A 34 2.57 -10.59 6.54
C GLY A 34 1.64 -9.41 6.90
N LEU A 35 2.16 -8.19 6.88
CA LEU A 35 1.42 -6.95 7.16
C LEU A 35 1.16 -6.09 5.91
N TYR A 36 1.48 -6.61 4.72
CA TYR A 36 1.18 -5.93 3.47
C TYR A 36 -0.32 -5.73 3.33
N HIS A 37 -0.71 -4.47 3.13
CA HIS A 37 -2.09 -4.07 2.96
C HIS A 37 -2.18 -2.92 1.96
N ALA A 38 -3.39 -2.67 1.47
CA ALA A 38 -3.72 -1.45 0.75
C ALA A 38 -4.73 -0.66 1.57
N THR A 39 -4.40 0.60 1.86
CA THR A 39 -5.29 1.44 2.65
C THR A 39 -6.49 1.86 1.81
N LEU A 40 -7.69 1.56 2.31
CA LEU A 40 -8.94 1.91 1.65
C LEU A 40 -9.51 3.20 2.19
N PHE A 41 -9.63 3.31 3.51
CA PHE A 41 -10.33 4.41 4.17
C PHE A 41 -9.74 4.63 5.57
N HIS A 42 -9.68 5.88 6.01
CA HIS A 42 -9.25 6.23 7.35
C HIS A 42 -10.45 6.58 8.22
N ALA A 43 -10.65 5.85 9.32
CA ALA A 43 -11.60 6.24 10.37
C ALA A 43 -11.11 7.44 11.20
N SER A 44 -9.80 7.71 11.18
CA SER A 44 -9.13 8.81 11.88
C SER A 44 -7.79 9.11 11.21
N SER A 45 -7.26 10.32 11.36
CA SER A 45 -5.93 10.68 10.84
C SER A 45 -5.21 11.66 11.77
N HIS A 46 -3.91 11.85 11.56
CA HIS A 46 -3.13 12.83 12.31
C HIS A 46 -3.52 14.28 11.99
N LEU A 47 -4.07 14.56 10.79
CA LEU A 47 -4.57 15.89 10.44
C LEU A 47 -5.97 16.16 10.99
N LYS A 48 -6.80 15.11 11.06
CA LYS A 48 -8.15 15.15 11.61
C LYS A 48 -8.34 13.98 12.56
N PRO A 49 -7.91 14.11 13.82
CA PRO A 49 -8.07 13.06 14.80
C PRO A 49 -9.55 12.92 15.16
N VAL A 50 -10.02 11.68 15.17
CA VAL A 50 -11.33 11.27 15.67
C VAL A 50 -11.08 10.44 16.93
N PRO A 51 -11.41 10.95 18.13
CA PRO A 51 -11.29 10.19 19.37
C PRO A 51 -12.26 9.00 19.35
N ALA A 52 -11.76 7.81 19.73
CA ALA A 52 -12.57 6.61 19.85
C ALA A 52 -12.22 5.88 21.14
N GLY A 53 -13.20 5.74 22.04
CA GLY A 53 -13.10 4.84 23.19
C GLY A 53 -13.46 3.41 22.79
N SER A 54 -13.40 2.48 23.74
CA SER A 54 -13.66 1.06 23.45
C SER A 54 -15.04 0.82 22.84
N LYS A 55 -16.05 1.60 23.24
CA LYS A 55 -17.41 1.48 22.70
C LYS A 55 -17.46 1.95 21.25
N GLU A 56 -16.87 3.10 20.94
CA GLU A 56 -16.81 3.64 19.58
C GLU A 56 -16.05 2.69 18.66
N VAL A 57 -14.90 2.16 19.10
CA VAL A 57 -14.12 1.18 18.32
C VAL A 57 -14.93 -0.07 18.00
N LEU A 58 -15.68 -0.62 18.96
CA LEU A 58 -16.54 -1.79 18.71
C LEU A 58 -17.69 -1.48 17.74
N GLN A 59 -18.26 -0.28 17.80
CA GLN A 59 -19.30 0.17 16.88
C GLN A 59 -18.75 0.35 15.46
N GLU A 60 -17.59 1.00 15.31
CA GLU A 60 -16.90 1.17 14.03
C GLU A 60 -16.54 -0.18 13.41
N TYR A 61 -15.99 -1.09 14.22
CA TYR A 61 -15.69 -2.46 13.80
C TYR A 61 -16.94 -3.18 13.27
N ALA A 62 -18.05 -3.15 14.01
CA ALA A 62 -19.30 -3.76 13.57
C ALA A 62 -19.84 -3.12 12.28
N ALA A 63 -19.74 -1.80 12.14
CA ALA A 63 -20.16 -1.06 10.95
C ALA A 63 -19.30 -1.42 9.71
N ILE A 64 -17.97 -1.52 9.88
CA ILE A 64 -17.06 -1.95 8.82
C ILE A 64 -17.37 -3.40 8.40
N ARG A 65 -17.60 -4.30 9.36
CA ARG A 65 -17.99 -5.69 9.05
C ARG A 65 -19.29 -5.75 8.26
N ALA A 66 -20.32 -5.02 8.69
CA ALA A 66 -21.59 -4.97 7.99
C ALA A 66 -21.41 -4.45 6.56
N ALA A 67 -20.71 -3.33 6.38
CA ALA A 67 -20.47 -2.70 5.08
C ALA A 67 -19.65 -3.56 4.11
N THR A 68 -18.76 -4.40 4.63
CA THR A 68 -17.85 -5.23 3.81
C THR A 68 -18.34 -6.66 3.61
N SER A 69 -19.27 -7.16 4.43
CA SER A 69 -19.75 -8.55 4.39
C SER A 69 -20.34 -9.01 3.06
N GLN A 70 -20.92 -8.09 2.29
CA GLN A 70 -21.57 -8.37 1.00
C GLN A 70 -20.64 -8.10 -0.20
N LEU A 71 -19.43 -7.62 0.05
CA LEU A 71 -18.51 -7.20 -1.00
C LEU A 71 -17.57 -8.34 -1.36
N CYS A 72 -17.41 -8.57 -2.66
CA CYS A 72 -16.39 -9.47 -3.16
C CYS A 72 -15.00 -8.90 -2.84
N PRO A 73 -13.96 -9.74 -2.74
CA PRO A 73 -12.58 -9.25 -2.69
C PRO A 73 -12.27 -8.31 -3.85
N VAL A 74 -11.34 -7.38 -3.65
CA VAL A 74 -10.81 -6.56 -4.74
C VAL A 74 -9.71 -7.34 -5.43
N ALA A 75 -9.87 -7.68 -6.70
CA ALA A 75 -8.76 -8.28 -7.47
C ALA A 75 -7.84 -7.16 -7.96
N GLY A 76 -6.54 -7.34 -7.75
CA GLY A 76 -5.51 -6.41 -8.20
C GLY A 76 -4.56 -7.07 -9.17
N VAL A 77 -4.14 -6.33 -10.20
CA VAL A 77 -2.98 -6.67 -11.04
C VAL A 77 -1.90 -5.64 -10.75
N LEU A 78 -0.68 -6.10 -10.50
CA LEU A 78 0.45 -5.21 -10.30
C LEU A 78 0.70 -4.44 -11.59
N GLU A 79 0.54 -3.12 -11.52
CA GLU A 79 0.82 -2.23 -12.64
C GLU A 79 2.29 -1.85 -12.65
N ARG A 80 2.81 -1.42 -11.49
CA ARG A 80 4.19 -0.98 -11.32
C ARG A 80 4.58 -0.93 -9.85
N VAL A 81 5.87 -0.99 -9.57
CA VAL A 81 6.46 -0.56 -8.29
C VAL A 81 7.10 0.80 -8.52
N VAL A 82 6.93 1.72 -7.58
CA VAL A 82 7.53 3.07 -7.65
C VAL A 82 8.18 3.44 -6.33
N VAL A 83 9.14 4.36 -6.38
CA VAL A 83 9.69 5.03 -5.20
C VAL A 83 9.18 6.48 -5.18
N THR A 84 8.57 6.90 -4.07
CA THR A 84 8.09 8.28 -3.91
C THR A 84 9.26 9.23 -3.64
N SER A 85 9.04 10.54 -3.78
CA SER A 85 10.01 11.57 -3.39
C SER A 85 10.39 11.51 -1.90
N THR A 86 9.52 10.94 -1.07
CA THR A 86 9.73 10.72 0.36
C THR A 86 10.38 9.36 0.68
N GLY A 87 10.85 8.64 -0.35
CA GLY A 87 11.56 7.38 -0.21
C GLY A 87 10.68 6.15 0.05
N VAL A 88 9.36 6.24 -0.12
CA VAL A 88 8.47 5.07 0.07
C VAL A 88 8.47 4.23 -1.19
N VAL A 89 8.78 2.95 -1.07
CA VAL A 89 8.66 1.98 -2.16
C VAL A 89 7.27 1.36 -2.08
N VAL A 90 6.45 1.59 -3.10
CA VAL A 90 5.05 1.14 -3.15
C VAL A 90 4.79 0.30 -4.40
N ALA A 91 4.07 -0.80 -4.22
CA ALA A 91 3.43 -1.52 -5.31
C ALA A 91 2.11 -0.84 -5.65
N CYS A 92 1.92 -0.42 -6.89
CA CYS A 92 0.69 0.17 -7.42
C CYS A 92 -0.12 -0.92 -8.13
N TRP A 93 -1.39 -1.03 -7.78
CA TRP A 93 -2.28 -2.06 -8.27
C TRP A 93 -3.40 -1.45 -9.09
N GLN A 94 -3.64 -2.01 -10.27
CA GLN A 94 -4.84 -1.77 -11.05
C GLN A 94 -5.92 -2.73 -10.57
N ALA A 95 -7.12 -2.20 -10.27
CA ALA A 95 -8.29 -3.05 -10.01
C ALA A 95 -8.62 -3.83 -11.30
N ALA A 96 -8.70 -5.15 -11.18
CA ALA A 96 -9.15 -5.99 -12.29
C ALA A 96 -10.67 -5.96 -12.39
N SER A 97 -11.20 -6.28 -13.57
CA SER A 97 -12.65 -6.30 -13.83
C SER A 97 -13.45 -7.29 -12.98
N ALA A 98 -12.77 -8.24 -12.33
CA ALA A 98 -13.39 -9.19 -11.41
C ALA A 98 -13.27 -8.70 -9.96
N GLY A 99 -14.38 -8.60 -9.23
CA GLY A 99 -14.39 -8.24 -7.81
C GLY A 99 -14.98 -6.86 -7.52
N THR A 100 -14.76 -6.36 -6.30
CA THR A 100 -15.29 -5.05 -5.89
C THR A 100 -14.36 -3.92 -6.33
N GLU A 101 -14.93 -2.86 -6.89
CA GLU A 101 -14.18 -1.63 -7.20
C GLU A 101 -13.78 -0.87 -5.93
N PRO A 102 -12.51 -0.41 -5.80
CA PRO A 102 -12.04 0.33 -4.63
C PRO A 102 -12.91 1.55 -4.29
N MET A 103 -13.40 2.27 -5.30
CA MET A 103 -14.27 3.42 -5.12
C MET A 103 -15.61 3.05 -4.46
N ALA A 104 -16.21 1.93 -4.87
CA ALA A 104 -17.47 1.45 -4.29
C ALA A 104 -17.28 1.07 -2.82
N LEU A 105 -16.17 0.38 -2.50
CA LEU A 105 -15.81 0.01 -1.15
C LEU A 105 -15.54 1.24 -0.25
N ARG A 106 -14.83 2.24 -0.77
CA ARG A 106 -14.61 3.53 -0.08
C ARG A 106 -15.92 4.26 0.20
N LYS A 107 -16.85 4.28 -0.76
CA LYS A 107 -18.18 4.88 -0.60
C LYS A 107 -18.99 4.15 0.48
N ALA A 108 -18.96 2.82 0.50
CA ALA A 108 -19.63 2.02 1.52
C ALA A 108 -19.06 2.31 2.93
N LEU A 109 -17.73 2.40 3.05
CA LEU A 109 -17.07 2.73 4.33
C LEU A 109 -17.39 4.15 4.80
N ALA A 110 -17.41 5.14 3.90
CA ALA A 110 -17.79 6.51 4.23
C ALA A 110 -19.23 6.62 4.74
N ALA A 111 -20.16 5.85 4.16
CA ALA A 111 -21.54 5.79 4.64
C ALA A 111 -21.67 5.09 6.00
N ALA A 112 -20.82 4.10 6.27
CA ALA A 112 -20.84 3.32 7.51
C ALA A 112 -20.12 4.01 8.68
N LEU A 113 -19.20 4.95 8.41
CA LEU A 113 -18.35 5.61 9.40
C LEU A 113 -18.57 7.13 9.38
N PRO A 114 -19.72 7.64 9.87
CA PRO A 114 -20.08 9.07 9.76
C PRO A 114 -19.16 10.00 10.56
N ASN A 115 -18.42 9.48 11.54
CA ASN A 115 -17.49 10.26 12.35
C ASN A 115 -16.08 10.36 11.75
N ALA A 116 -15.80 9.59 10.69
CA ALA A 116 -14.50 9.59 10.03
C ALA A 116 -14.17 10.98 9.43
N PRO A 117 -12.89 11.26 9.14
CA PRO A 117 -12.51 12.48 8.43
C PRO A 117 -13.36 12.67 7.17
N PRO A 118 -13.88 13.90 6.93
CA PRO A 118 -14.64 14.19 5.73
C PRO A 118 -13.81 13.95 4.45
N PRO A 119 -14.44 13.86 3.26
CA PRO A 119 -13.74 13.49 2.02
C PRO A 119 -12.51 14.35 1.70
N ASP A 120 -12.57 15.64 1.97
CA ASP A 120 -11.47 16.60 1.79
C ASP A 120 -10.31 16.37 2.79
N ALA A 121 -10.58 15.74 3.93
CA ALA A 121 -9.59 15.39 4.97
C ALA A 121 -9.12 13.92 4.93
N GLN A 122 -9.70 13.06 4.07
CA GLN A 122 -9.21 11.69 3.89
C GLN A 122 -7.76 11.67 3.37
N MET A 123 -6.93 10.77 3.88
CA MET A 123 -5.52 10.64 3.45
C MET A 123 -5.40 9.93 2.09
N VAL A 124 -6.36 9.08 1.77
CA VAL A 124 -6.49 8.46 0.46
C VAL A 124 -7.25 9.43 -0.43
N LYS A 125 -6.52 10.20 -1.24
CA LYS A 125 -7.09 11.23 -2.14
C LYS A 125 -7.62 10.64 -3.44
N ASP A 126 -6.91 9.68 -4.02
CA ASP A 126 -7.34 9.00 -5.22
C ASP A 126 -8.31 7.88 -4.85
N THR A 127 -9.56 7.99 -5.33
CA THR A 127 -10.64 7.07 -5.01
C THR A 127 -10.57 5.75 -5.76
N THR A 128 -9.67 5.62 -6.73
CA THR A 128 -9.50 4.42 -7.58
C THR A 128 -8.17 3.71 -7.33
N MET A 129 -7.12 4.43 -6.93
CA MET A 129 -5.79 3.87 -6.74
C MET A 129 -5.72 2.92 -5.55
N LEU A 130 -5.09 1.76 -5.75
CA LEU A 130 -4.65 0.86 -4.70
C LEU A 130 -3.13 0.80 -4.68
N HIS A 131 -2.54 0.88 -3.49
CA HIS A 131 -1.11 0.71 -3.32
C HIS A 131 -0.78 -0.02 -2.03
N THR A 132 0.34 -0.74 -2.05
CA THR A 132 0.89 -1.43 -0.88
C THR A 132 2.30 -0.93 -0.62
N THR A 133 2.57 -0.51 0.62
CA THR A 133 3.92 -0.11 1.01
C THR A 133 4.79 -1.35 1.22
N LEU A 134 5.88 -1.45 0.46
CA LEU A 134 6.82 -2.58 0.51
C LEU A 134 8.00 -2.28 1.43
N ALA A 135 8.52 -1.05 1.33
CA ALA A 135 9.69 -0.61 2.06
C ALA A 135 9.74 0.92 2.13
N ARG A 136 10.65 1.44 2.95
CA ARG A 136 10.98 2.85 3.05
C ARG A 136 12.50 3.00 3.02
N LEU A 137 13.00 3.81 2.10
CA LEU A 137 14.38 4.26 2.10
C LEU A 137 14.57 5.20 3.29
N LEU A 138 15.61 4.97 4.09
CA LEU A 138 15.89 5.77 5.29
C LEU A 138 16.54 7.11 4.96
N GLN A 139 17.00 7.26 3.73
CA GLN A 139 17.42 8.52 3.14
C GLN A 139 16.71 8.67 1.78
N PRO A 140 16.26 9.87 1.41
CA PRO A 140 15.73 10.09 0.07
C PRO A 140 16.79 9.71 -0.98
N PRO A 141 16.40 9.11 -2.12
CA PRO A 141 17.27 9.04 -3.28
C PRO A 141 17.69 10.47 -3.60
N ALA A 142 18.99 10.77 -3.57
CA ALA A 142 19.42 12.14 -3.62
C ALA A 142 19.02 12.76 -4.96
N ALA A 143 18.13 13.74 -4.93
CA ALA A 143 18.12 14.78 -5.94
C ALA A 143 19.28 15.71 -5.58
N VAL A 144 20.49 15.35 -6.06
CA VAL A 144 21.75 16.14 -5.99
C VAL A 144 21.66 17.36 -5.07
N HIS A 145 21.97 17.23 -3.77
CA HIS A 145 22.49 18.33 -2.91
C HIS A 145 22.98 17.83 -1.53
N GLY A 146 24.20 17.28 -1.50
CA GLY A 146 25.11 17.13 -0.34
C GLY A 146 24.68 16.20 0.80
N ARG A 147 25.54 15.68 1.67
CA ARG A 147 27.00 15.48 1.72
C ARG A 147 27.19 14.26 2.64
N ASP A 148 27.09 13.09 2.05
CA ASP A 148 27.49 11.75 2.49
C ASP A 148 26.91 10.83 1.41
N GLN A 149 27.71 9.92 0.87
CA GLN A 149 27.54 9.31 -0.47
C GLN A 149 26.07 9.16 -0.90
N PRO A 150 25.54 10.10 -1.71
CA PRO A 150 24.11 10.16 -1.98
C PRO A 150 23.63 8.89 -2.68
N LEU A 151 22.48 8.34 -2.26
CA LEU A 151 21.80 7.28 -2.99
C LEU A 151 21.60 7.74 -4.44
N ASP A 152 22.19 7.02 -5.40
CA ASP A 152 22.04 7.32 -6.82
C ASP A 152 20.58 7.11 -7.22
N ALA A 153 19.85 8.22 -7.32
CA ALA A 153 18.43 8.22 -7.64
C ALA A 153 18.13 7.56 -8.99
N GLY A 154 19.05 7.64 -9.95
CA GLY A 154 18.93 6.97 -11.24
C GLY A 154 19.06 5.45 -11.11
N LEU A 155 20.02 4.99 -10.31
CA LEU A 155 20.19 3.57 -10.03
C LEU A 155 19.01 2.98 -9.24
N VAL A 156 18.55 3.66 -8.20
CA VAL A 156 17.38 3.26 -7.41
C VAL A 156 16.12 3.18 -8.29
N ARG A 157 15.90 4.18 -9.16
CA ARG A 157 14.76 4.18 -10.08
C ARG A 157 14.80 2.98 -11.02
N ARG A 158 15.95 2.71 -11.65
CA ARG A 158 16.11 1.54 -12.54
C ARG A 158 15.90 0.22 -11.79
N ALA A 159 16.36 0.11 -10.55
CA ALA A 159 16.14 -1.09 -9.75
C ALA A 159 14.65 -1.31 -9.43
N VAL A 160 13.91 -0.24 -9.12
CA VAL A 160 12.46 -0.29 -8.89
C VAL A 160 11.69 -0.60 -10.18
N GLU A 161 12.10 -0.06 -11.31
CA GLU A 161 11.58 -0.43 -12.63
C GLU A 161 11.81 -1.93 -12.91
N ALA A 162 13.02 -2.44 -12.63
CA ALA A 162 13.32 -3.86 -12.79
C ALA A 162 12.49 -4.78 -11.86
N VAL A 163 12.12 -4.32 -10.65
CA VAL A 163 11.14 -5.03 -9.80
C VAL A 163 9.78 -5.08 -10.49
N SER A 164 9.35 -3.98 -11.11
CA SER A 164 8.09 -3.90 -11.85
C SER A 164 8.07 -4.87 -13.02
N ASP A 165 9.12 -4.87 -13.84
CA ASP A 165 9.23 -5.74 -15.01
C ASP A 165 9.22 -7.22 -14.61
N ARG A 166 9.95 -7.57 -13.54
CA ARG A 166 10.02 -8.94 -13.03
C ARG A 166 8.67 -9.47 -12.55
N LEU A 167 7.83 -8.59 -12.02
CA LEU A 167 6.54 -8.95 -11.42
C LEU A 167 5.35 -8.50 -12.29
N CYS A 168 5.60 -8.14 -13.55
CA CYS A 168 4.56 -7.70 -14.47
C CYS A 168 3.43 -8.75 -14.54
N GLY A 169 2.19 -8.29 -14.39
CA GLY A 169 1.02 -9.16 -14.40
C GLY A 169 0.80 -9.97 -13.12
N LEU A 170 1.60 -9.75 -12.06
CA LEU A 170 1.36 -10.37 -10.76
C LEU A 170 -0.04 -10.00 -10.25
N THR A 171 -0.88 -11.01 -10.01
CA THR A 171 -2.23 -10.81 -9.51
C THR A 171 -2.33 -11.06 -8.01
N THR A 172 -3.23 -10.35 -7.34
CA THR A 172 -3.58 -10.59 -5.94
C THR A 172 -5.06 -10.35 -5.68
N SER A 173 -5.54 -10.77 -4.52
CA SER A 173 -6.91 -10.55 -4.05
C SER A 173 -6.85 -9.89 -2.68
N PHE A 174 -7.30 -8.64 -2.59
CA PHE A 174 -7.44 -7.92 -1.33
C PHE A 174 -8.76 -8.27 -0.66
N ARG A 175 -8.69 -8.70 0.60
CA ARG A 175 -9.86 -8.96 1.43
C ARG A 175 -9.87 -7.97 2.58
N CYS A 176 -11.03 -7.38 2.85
CA CYS A 176 -11.21 -6.63 4.09
C CYS A 176 -11.16 -7.62 5.25
N VAL A 177 -10.21 -7.42 6.15
CA VAL A 177 -10.14 -8.14 7.42
C VAL A 177 -10.77 -7.22 8.44
N ALA A 178 -12.07 -7.40 8.64
CA ALA A 178 -12.83 -6.81 9.72
C ALA A 178 -13.28 -7.96 10.63
#